data_AF-A0A7S2FEA4-F1
#
_entry.id   AF-A0A7S2FEA4-F1
#
_cell.length_a   1.000
_cell.length_b   1.000
_cell.length_c   1.000
_cell.angle_alpha   90.00
_cell.angle_beta   90.00
_cell.angle_gamma   90.00
#
_symmetry.space_group_name_H-M   'P 1'
#
loop_
_entity.id
_entity.type
_entity.pdbx_description
1 polymer ?
#
loop_
_entity_poly.entity_id
_entity_poly.type
_entity_poly.pdbx_seq_one_letter_code
_entity_poly.pdbx_strand_id
1 'polypeptide(L)'
;MASSSRGMSVGTRVLVDSLYLASVRYVGPVANHTGIYLGVEYDDPSRGRHNGTVDGTTYFTCVTHPSAVNAASLVRPKKVVRIISVLEAVVARYRCTDPADQEGALAPAPASDDENTQAQSLSDQDSQNMHVLTSSEQQ
;
A
#
# COMPACT_ATOMS: atom_id res chain seq x y z
N MET A 1 29.76 18.79 -13.59
CA MET A 1 28.38 18.57 -13.11
C MET A 1 28.24 17.10 -12.73
N ALA A 2 28.56 16.72 -11.49
CA ALA A 2 28.53 15.31 -11.09
C ALA A 2 27.08 14.83 -10.93
N SER A 3 26.73 13.77 -11.66
CA SER A 3 25.44 13.08 -11.58
C SER A 3 25.25 12.50 -10.17
N SER A 4 24.32 13.05 -9.39
CA SER A 4 24.01 12.60 -8.02
C SER A 4 23.27 11.26 -7.95
N SER A 5 23.50 10.35 -8.91
CA SER A 5 22.90 9.01 -8.95
C SER A 5 23.74 7.94 -8.23
N ARG A 6 24.89 8.30 -7.65
CA ARG A 6 25.76 7.33 -6.95
C ARG A 6 25.00 6.70 -5.78
N GLY A 7 24.86 5.38 -5.82
CA GLY A 7 24.21 4.57 -4.79
C GLY A 7 22.71 4.32 -4.99
N MET A 8 22.09 4.86 -6.05
CA MET A 8 20.66 4.71 -6.30
C MET A 8 20.40 3.53 -7.25
N SER A 9 20.54 2.30 -6.74
CA SER A 9 20.24 1.07 -7.50
C SER A 9 18.85 0.54 -7.16
N VAL A 10 18.33 -0.38 -7.98
CA VAL A 10 17.13 -1.15 -7.65
C VAL A 10 17.27 -1.79 -6.26
N GLY A 11 16.19 -1.75 -5.47
CA GLY A 11 16.14 -2.19 -4.08
C GLY A 11 16.52 -1.12 -3.05
N THR A 12 17.14 -0.02 -3.48
CA THR A 12 17.55 1.06 -2.57
C THR A 12 16.34 1.77 -1.98
N ARG A 13 16.36 2.01 -0.67
CA ARG A 13 15.37 2.82 0.05
C ARG A 13 15.73 4.29 -0.07
N VAL A 14 14.78 5.14 -0.41
CA VAL A 14 15.02 6.54 -0.73
C VAL A 14 13.96 7.44 -0.11
N LEU A 15 14.37 8.68 0.19
CA LEU A 15 13.48 9.76 0.58
C LEU A 15 13.26 10.69 -0.63
N VAL A 16 12.04 10.73 -1.13
CA VAL A 16 11.62 11.54 -2.29
C VAL A 16 10.93 12.82 -1.79
N ASP A 17 11.27 13.96 -2.38
CA ASP A 17 10.71 15.29 -2.05
C ASP A 17 10.76 15.61 -0.54
N SER A 18 11.79 15.12 0.16
CA SER A 18 12.02 15.27 1.61
C SER A 18 10.97 14.63 2.53
N LEU A 19 9.91 14.02 1.99
CA LEU A 19 8.76 13.60 2.78
C LEU A 19 8.35 12.15 2.54
N TYR A 20 8.55 11.62 1.33
CA TYR A 20 7.96 10.36 0.93
C TYR A 20 8.99 9.25 0.88
N LEU A 21 8.76 8.20 1.66
CA LEU A 21 9.56 6.98 1.65
C LEU A 21 9.18 6.11 0.46
N ALA A 22 10.19 5.61 -0.25
CA ALA A 22 9.99 4.75 -1.39
C ALA A 22 11.15 3.76 -1.59
N SER A 23 10.88 2.71 -2.35
CA SER A 23 11.87 1.75 -2.86
C SER A 23 12.13 1.99 -4.34
N VAL A 24 13.39 2.05 -4.75
CA VAL A 24 13.75 2.07 -6.18
C VAL A 24 13.46 0.70 -6.80
N ARG A 25 12.68 0.67 -7.87
CA ARG A 25 12.31 -0.52 -8.66
C ARG A 25 12.89 -0.52 -10.06
N TYR A 26 13.26 0.66 -10.58
CA TYR A 26 13.84 0.81 -11.91
C TYR A 26 14.86 1.94 -11.93
N VAL A 27 15.92 1.78 -12.73
CA VAL A 27 16.91 2.82 -13.01
C VAL A 27 17.22 2.77 -14.50
N GLY A 28 16.82 3.79 -15.24
CA GLY A 28 17.01 3.77 -16.69
C GLY A 28 16.29 4.88 -17.45
N PRO A 29 16.41 4.85 -18.79
CA PRO A 29 15.69 5.77 -19.67
C PRO A 29 14.17 5.52 -19.66
N VAL A 30 13.39 6.54 -20.00
CA VAL A 30 11.92 6.44 -20.13
C VAL A 30 11.55 6.89 -21.53
N ALA A 31 10.59 6.21 -22.16
CA ALA A 31 10.10 6.56 -23.49
C ALA A 31 9.70 8.04 -23.54
N ASN A 32 10.06 8.71 -24.64
CA ASN A 32 9.79 10.14 -24.87
C ASN A 32 10.42 11.11 -23.86
N HIS A 33 11.34 10.64 -23.00
CA HIS A 33 12.04 11.48 -22.02
C HIS A 33 13.55 11.26 -22.08
N THR A 34 14.31 12.35 -22.04
CA THR A 34 15.78 12.29 -22.10
C THR A 34 16.38 11.98 -20.73
N GLY A 35 17.50 11.26 -20.70
CA GLY A 35 18.26 10.98 -19.48
C GLY A 35 17.64 9.92 -18.56
N ILE A 36 18.25 9.73 -17.40
CA ILE A 36 17.87 8.66 -16.46
C ILE A 36 16.72 9.09 -15.55
N TYR A 37 15.83 8.13 -15.30
CA TYR A 37 14.76 8.16 -14.33
C TYR A 37 14.92 7.02 -13.32
N LEU A 38 14.31 7.23 -12.17
CA LEU A 38 14.14 6.23 -11.14
C LEU A 38 12.66 5.87 -11.10
N GLY A 39 12.35 4.60 -11.33
CA GLY A 39 11.06 4.07 -10.94
C GLY A 39 11.07 3.80 -9.46
N VAL A 40 10.16 4.44 -8.73
CA VAL A 40 10.01 4.27 -7.28
C VAL A 40 8.63 3.72 -6.97
N GLU A 41 8.56 2.84 -5.98
CA GLU A 41 7.32 2.37 -5.35
C GLU A 41 7.27 2.96 -3.95
N TYR A 42 6.22 3.73 -3.65
CA TYR A 42 6.05 4.40 -2.37
C TYR A 42 5.54 3.44 -1.30
N ASP A 43 5.90 3.71 -0.05
CA ASP A 43 5.35 2.98 1.10
C ASP A 43 3.86 3.26 1.28
N ASP A 44 3.44 4.51 1.03
CA ASP A 44 2.04 4.92 0.95
C ASP A 44 1.56 4.78 -0.51
N PRO A 45 0.69 3.80 -0.82
CA PRO A 45 0.26 3.50 -2.18
C PRO A 45 -0.60 4.60 -2.81
N SER A 46 -1.06 5.59 -2.04
CA SER A 46 -1.84 6.72 -2.56
C SER A 46 -0.97 7.81 -3.22
N ARG A 47 0.37 7.73 -3.08
CA ARG A 47 1.29 8.82 -3.46
C ARG A 47 1.79 8.78 -4.88
N GLY A 48 1.81 7.61 -5.50
CA GLY A 48 2.29 7.50 -6.87
C GLY A 48 1.25 7.96 -7.89
N ARG A 49 1.59 7.73 -9.14
CA ARG A 49 0.83 8.17 -10.33
C ARG A 49 0.48 7.02 -11.25
N HIS A 50 1.06 5.85 -11.02
CA HIS A 50 0.91 4.65 -11.82
C HIS A 50 1.34 3.41 -11.02
N ASN A 51 1.23 2.22 -11.61
CA ASN A 51 1.65 0.94 -11.02
C ASN A 51 3.01 0.43 -11.53
N GLY A 52 3.68 1.21 -12.39
CA GLY A 52 4.96 0.85 -13.03
C GLY A 52 4.87 0.80 -14.55
N THR A 53 3.66 0.88 -15.09
CA THR A 53 3.38 1.07 -16.52
C THR A 53 3.05 2.54 -16.79
N VAL A 54 3.69 3.11 -17.82
CA VAL A 54 3.41 4.48 -18.31
C VAL A 54 3.30 4.42 -19.83
N ASP A 55 2.21 4.99 -20.37
CA ASP A 55 1.92 5.04 -21.80
C ASP A 55 2.04 3.66 -22.49
N GLY A 56 1.49 2.62 -21.84
CA GLY A 56 1.52 1.23 -22.34
C GLY A 56 2.87 0.52 -22.21
N THR A 57 3.92 1.19 -21.73
CA THR A 57 5.23 0.58 -21.49
C THR A 57 5.43 0.27 -20.02
N THR A 58 5.69 -1.01 -19.69
CA THR A 58 5.97 -1.44 -18.32
C THR A 58 7.46 -1.37 -18.03
N TYR A 59 7.85 -0.54 -17.05
CA TYR A 59 9.24 -0.38 -16.65
C TYR A 59 9.61 -1.28 -15.46
N PHE A 60 8.65 -1.51 -14.56
CA PHE A 60 8.80 -2.35 -13.37
C PHE A 60 7.43 -2.75 -12.83
N THR A 61 7.41 -3.67 -11.88
CA THR A 61 6.23 -4.08 -11.13
C THR A 61 6.35 -3.65 -9.66
N CYS A 62 5.22 -3.29 -9.06
CA CYS A 62 5.12 -3.02 -7.63
C CYS A 62 5.09 -4.34 -6.85
N VAL A 63 5.98 -4.51 -5.87
CA VAL A 63 6.09 -5.76 -5.09
C VAL A 63 5.45 -5.61 -3.71
N THR A 64 5.52 -4.41 -3.14
CA THR A 64 4.94 -4.12 -1.82
C THR A 64 3.43 -3.90 -1.94
N HIS A 65 2.99 -3.26 -3.01
CA HIS A 65 1.59 -2.93 -3.26
C HIS A 65 1.14 -3.43 -4.65
N PRO A 66 1.04 -4.74 -4.88
CA PRO A 66 0.76 -5.30 -6.20
C PRO A 66 -0.63 -4.93 -6.74
N SER A 67 -1.62 -4.76 -5.87
CA SER A 67 -2.99 -4.39 -6.26
C SER A 67 -3.21 -2.88 -6.37
N ALA A 68 -2.23 -2.05 -6.02
CA ALA A 68 -2.39 -0.60 -6.03
C ALA A 68 -2.20 -0.04 -7.44
N VAL A 69 -3.21 0.71 -7.91
CA VAL A 69 -3.20 1.32 -9.25
C VAL A 69 -2.14 2.43 -9.35
N ASN A 70 -1.84 3.11 -8.24
CA ASN A 70 -1.03 4.32 -8.21
C ASN A 70 0.11 4.28 -7.19
N ALA A 71 0.67 3.11 -6.84
CA ALA A 71 1.74 3.06 -5.83
C ALA A 71 3.12 3.56 -6.30
N ALA A 72 3.30 3.84 -7.58
CA ALA A 72 4.59 4.08 -8.18
C ALA A 72 4.70 5.39 -8.96
N SER A 73 5.93 5.87 -9.16
CA SER A 73 6.24 7.04 -9.99
C SER A 73 7.59 6.91 -10.68
N LEU A 74 7.71 7.50 -11.87
CA LEU A 74 9.00 7.77 -12.52
C LEU A 74 9.49 9.17 -12.12
N VAL A 75 10.53 9.22 -11.29
CA VAL A 75 11.10 10.46 -10.75
C VAL A 75 12.51 10.70 -11.26
N ARG A 76 12.91 11.97 -11.34
CA ARG A 76 14.30 12.32 -11.63
C ARG A 76 15.17 12.07 -10.38
N PRO A 77 16.44 11.66 -10.54
CA PRO A 77 17.36 11.51 -9.40
C PRO A 77 17.42 12.74 -8.49
N LYS A 78 17.30 13.96 -9.06
CA LYS A 78 17.26 15.23 -8.30
C LYS A 78 16.12 15.35 -7.29
N LYS A 79 15.03 14.59 -7.43
CA LYS A 79 13.91 14.60 -6.47
C LYS A 79 14.19 13.71 -5.26
N VAL A 80 15.20 12.84 -5.35
CA VAL A 80 15.61 12.02 -4.22
C VAL A 80 16.62 12.81 -3.41
N VAL A 81 16.27 13.01 -2.14
CA VAL A 81 17.06 13.80 -1.21
C VAL A 81 18.22 12.98 -0.66
N ARG A 82 17.95 11.73 -0.30
CA ARG A 82 18.95 10.81 0.22
C ARG A 82 18.52 9.35 0.12
N ILE A 83 19.52 8.48 0.23
CA ILE A 83 19.35 7.05 0.47
C ILE A 83 19.08 6.85 1.96
N ILE A 84 18.26 5.85 2.27
CA ILE A 84 17.94 5.41 3.62
C ILE A 84 18.71 4.12 3.85
N SER A 85 19.56 4.12 4.87
CA SER A 85 20.32 2.93 5.22
C SER A 85 19.37 1.81 5.68
N VAL A 86 19.80 0.56 5.53
CA VAL A 86 19.03 -0.59 6.03
C VAL A 86 18.71 -0.41 7.51
N LEU A 87 19.69 0.02 8.32
CA LEU A 87 19.48 0.26 9.75
C LEU A 87 18.38 1.29 9.99
N GLU A 88 18.42 2.42 9.30
CA GLU A 88 17.41 3.47 9.43
C GLU A 88 16.02 2.98 8.98
N ALA A 89 15.94 2.21 7.89
CA ALA A 89 14.69 1.63 7.41
C ALA A 89 14.10 0.61 8.40
N VAL A 90 14.95 -0.24 9.00
CA VAL A 90 14.55 -1.19 10.06
C VAL A 90 14.07 -0.43 11.29
N VAL A 91 14.82 0.57 11.71
CA VAL A 91 14.46 1.45 12.82
C VAL A 91 13.10 2.10 12.61
N ALA A 92 12.85 2.66 11.42
CA ALA A 92 11.58 3.32 11.12
C ALA A 92 10.38 2.36 11.15
N ARG A 93 10.60 1.07 10.87
CA ARG A 93 9.52 0.07 10.80
C ARG A 93 9.32 -0.75 12.08
N TYR A 94 10.37 -0.91 12.88
CA TYR A 94 10.39 -1.83 14.02
C TYR A 94 10.72 -1.16 15.35
N ARG A 95 10.93 0.16 15.39
CA ARG A 95 10.91 0.86 16.69
C ARG A 95 9.47 0.93 17.19
N CYS A 96 9.22 0.24 18.30
CA CYS A 96 8.10 0.53 19.18
C CYS A 96 8.33 1.93 19.75
N THR A 97 7.67 2.94 19.19
CA THR A 97 7.36 4.12 19.99
C THR A 97 6.23 3.68 20.89
N ASP A 98 6.52 3.51 22.18
CA ASP A 98 5.45 3.29 23.15
C ASP A 98 4.43 4.43 22.98
N PRO A 99 3.11 4.13 22.96
CA PRO A 99 2.08 5.14 22.79
C PRO A 99 2.04 6.22 23.90
N ALA A 100 2.97 6.15 24.87
CA ALA A 100 3.16 7.14 25.91
C ALA A 100 3.84 8.44 25.44
N ASP A 101 4.49 8.46 24.26
CA ASP A 101 5.26 9.62 23.79
C ASP A 101 4.49 10.56 22.83
N GLN A 102 3.18 10.38 22.65
CA GLN A 102 2.40 11.07 21.61
C GLN A 102 1.31 12.00 22.17
N GLU A 103 1.72 13.14 22.72
CA GLU A 103 0.81 14.27 22.93
C GLU A 103 0.49 14.93 21.56
N GLY A 104 -0.74 14.73 21.07
CA GLY A 104 -1.38 15.64 20.12
C GLY A 104 -1.27 15.29 18.62
N ALA A 105 -2.04 14.30 18.14
CA ALA A 105 -2.77 14.38 16.87
C ALA A 105 -3.66 13.14 16.68
N LEU A 106 -4.96 13.31 16.94
CA LEU A 106 -6.02 12.33 16.68
C LEU A 106 -6.29 12.17 15.18
N ALA A 107 -6.46 10.93 14.73
CA ALA A 107 -7.58 10.55 13.88
C ALA A 107 -7.98 9.10 14.19
N PRO A 108 -9.23 8.82 14.62
CA PRO A 108 -9.68 7.46 14.85
C PRO A 108 -10.33 6.89 13.59
N ALA A 109 -9.98 5.65 13.26
CA ALA A 109 -10.82 4.77 12.44
C ALA A 109 -10.53 3.31 12.82
N PRO A 110 -11.49 2.41 12.62
CA PRO A 110 -12.80 2.36 13.25
C PRO A 110 -12.83 1.22 14.28
N ALA A 111 -13.49 1.43 15.42
CA ALA A 111 -13.71 0.37 16.39
C ALA A 111 -14.74 -0.63 15.83
N SER A 112 -14.26 -1.80 15.45
CA SER A 112 -15.02 -3.04 15.53
C SER A 112 -14.59 -3.73 16.82
N ASP A 113 -15.53 -3.91 17.75
CA ASP A 113 -16.00 -5.25 18.14
C ASP A 113 -16.91 -5.19 19.38
N ASP A 114 -17.88 -6.09 19.30
CA ASP A 114 -19.01 -6.44 20.17
C ASP A 114 -18.78 -6.43 21.70
N GLU A 115 -19.80 -6.01 22.45
CA GLU A 115 -20.39 -6.87 23.51
C GLU A 115 -21.72 -6.32 24.10
N ASN A 116 -22.74 -7.20 24.06
CA ASN A 116 -23.63 -7.60 25.16
C ASN A 116 -24.72 -6.65 25.74
N THR A 117 -26.00 -7.06 25.66
CA THR A 117 -26.86 -7.45 26.82
C THR A 117 -28.35 -7.51 26.45
N GLN A 118 -29.00 -8.63 26.82
CA GLN A 118 -30.41 -9.01 26.62
C GLN A 118 -31.46 -8.10 27.30
N ALA A 119 -32.67 -8.02 26.72
CA ALA A 119 -33.95 -8.22 27.44
C ALA A 119 -35.18 -8.35 26.48
N GLN A 120 -35.91 -9.48 26.61
CA GLN A 120 -37.39 -9.70 26.65
C GLN A 120 -38.29 -9.07 25.55
N SER A 121 -39.32 -9.70 24.94
CA SER A 121 -40.20 -10.82 25.32
C SER A 121 -41.16 -11.20 24.16
N LEU A 122 -41.43 -12.51 24.01
CA LEU A 122 -42.69 -13.23 23.70
C LEU A 122 -43.65 -12.77 22.56
N SER A 123 -43.84 -13.66 21.58
CA SER A 123 -45.14 -14.21 21.11
C SER A 123 -44.86 -15.10 19.87
N ASP A 124 -44.85 -16.43 20.00
CA ASP A 124 -45.99 -17.34 19.80
C ASP A 124 -45.99 -17.96 18.39
N GLN A 125 -45.86 -19.30 18.36
CA GLN A 125 -46.53 -20.29 17.49
C GLN A 125 -46.43 -20.08 15.96
N ASP A 126 -46.05 -21.07 15.15
CA ASP A 126 -46.73 -22.36 15.07
C ASP A 126 -45.85 -23.40 14.38
N SER A 127 -45.89 -24.62 14.92
CA SER A 127 -45.27 -25.80 14.37
C SER A 127 -46.25 -26.46 13.42
N GLN A 128 -45.95 -26.50 12.13
CA GLN A 128 -46.43 -27.46 11.13
C GLN A 128 -45.79 -27.00 9.80
N ASN A 129 -44.95 -27.77 9.12
CA ASN A 129 -45.34 -29.06 8.59
C ASN A 129 -44.09 -29.87 8.21
N MET A 130 -44.00 -31.05 8.81
CA MET A 130 -43.31 -32.21 8.26
C MET A 130 -43.70 -32.42 6.80
N HIS A 131 -42.72 -32.77 5.95
CA HIS A 131 -42.63 -34.09 5.29
C HIS A 131 -41.92 -33.97 3.92
N VAL A 132 -40.73 -34.60 3.86
CA VAL A 132 -40.09 -35.37 2.75
C VAL A 132 -40.29 -34.95 1.30
N LEU A 133 -39.20 -34.76 0.56
CA LEU A 133 -38.64 -35.71 -0.42
C LEU A 133 -39.73 -36.44 -1.26
N THR A 134 -39.77 -36.18 -2.57
CA THR A 134 -39.18 -37.05 -3.60
C THR A 134 -39.63 -36.61 -5.00
N SER A 135 -38.66 -36.54 -5.92
CA SER A 135 -38.66 -37.09 -7.28
C SER A 135 -39.73 -36.71 -8.32
N SER A 136 -39.23 -36.57 -9.56
CA SER A 136 -39.92 -36.83 -10.85
C SER A 136 -41.06 -35.85 -11.21
N GLU A 137 -41.37 -35.51 -12.45
CA GLU A 137 -40.91 -35.84 -13.80
C GLU A 137 -41.60 -34.82 -14.73
N GLN A 138 -41.01 -34.58 -15.91
CA GLN A 138 -41.66 -34.26 -17.19
C GLN A 138 -42.78 -33.21 -17.25
N GLN A 139 -42.54 -32.13 -18.01
CA GLN A 139 -42.92 -32.08 -19.44
C GLN A 139 -42.17 -30.97 -20.18
#